data_AF-A0A2P5BX78-F1
#
_entry.id   AF-A0A2P5BX78-F1
#
_cell.length_a   1.000
_cell.length_b   1.000
_cell.length_c   1.000
_cell.angle_alpha   90.00
_cell.angle_beta   90.00
_cell.angle_gamma   90.00
#
_symmetry.space_group_name_H-M   'P 1'
#
loop_
_entity.id
_entity.type
_entity.pdbx_description
1 polymer ?
#
loop_
_entity_poly.entity_id
_entity_poly.type
_entity_poly.pdbx_seq_one_letter_code
_entity_poly.pdbx_strand_id
1 'polypeptide(L)'
;MNKARQVVETWDRQFHCSPRDQRLAFLYLANDILQNSRQKGSEFVGEFWKVLPDALRDVNEHGDDFGRNVAQRLVFSSNLAS
;
A
#
# COMPACT_ATOMS: atom_id res chain seq x y z
N MET A 1 -11.32 -11.85 15.54
CA MET A 1 -10.19 -11.73 14.59
C MET A 1 -10.46 -10.49 13.72
N ASN A 2 -9.54 -9.52 13.67
CA ASN A 2 -9.77 -8.31 12.88
C ASN A 2 -9.59 -8.64 11.38
N LYS A 3 -10.64 -8.45 10.57
CA LYS A 3 -10.61 -8.77 9.13
C LYS A 3 -9.62 -7.90 8.37
N ALA A 4 -9.46 -6.63 8.75
CA ALA A 4 -8.51 -5.72 8.11
C ALA A 4 -7.08 -6.22 8.28
N ARG A 5 -6.72 -6.65 9.50
CA ARG A 5 -5.41 -7.23 9.80
C ARG A 5 -5.10 -8.44 8.91
N GLN A 6 -6.02 -9.39 8.78
CA GLN A 6 -5.81 -10.58 7.94
C GLN A 6 -5.60 -10.25 6.46
N VAL A 7 -6.37 -9.29 5.95
CA VAL A 7 -6.24 -8.82 4.56
C VAL A 7 -4.88 -8.16 4.35
N VAL A 8 -4.45 -7.29 5.26
CA VAL A 8 -3.16 -6.60 5.17
C VAL A 8 -1.98 -7.58 5.31
N GLU A 9 -2.03 -8.52 6.25
CA GLU A 9 -1.02 -9.58 6.38
C GLU A 9 -0.91 -10.45 5.11
N THR A 10 -2.05 -10.71 4.46
CA THR A 10 -2.07 -11.46 3.19
C THR A 10 -1.48 -10.62 2.06
N TRP A 11 -1.89 -9.36 1.95
CA TRP A 11 -1.38 -8.42 0.95
C TRP A 11 0.14 -8.28 1.07
N ASP A 12 0.66 -8.10 2.28
CA ASP A 12 2.08 -7.92 2.58
C ASP A 12 2.90 -9.13 2.12
N ARG A 13 2.48 -10.33 2.53
CA ARG A 13 3.12 -11.58 2.10
C ARG A 13 3.12 -11.71 0.57
N GLN A 14 2.00 -11.46 -0.09
CA GLN A 14 1.90 -11.60 -1.54
C GLN A 14 2.75 -10.55 -2.26
N PHE A 15 2.76 -9.30 -1.80
CA PHE A 15 3.60 -8.23 -2.35
C PHE A 15 5.08 -8.63 -2.38
N HIS A 16 5.61 -9.14 -1.26
CA HIS A 16 7.02 -9.52 -1.16
C HIS A 16 7.35 -10.79 -1.97
N CYS A 17 6.41 -11.74 -2.09
CA CYS A 17 6.57 -12.93 -2.90
C CYS A 17 6.38 -12.69 -4.42
N SER A 18 5.75 -11.59 -4.82
CA SER A 18 5.45 -11.30 -6.22
C SER A 18 6.68 -10.79 -7.01
N PRO A 19 6.75 -11.11 -8.32
CA PRO A 19 7.67 -10.48 -9.26
C PRO A 19 7.59 -8.94 -9.23
N ARG A 20 8.72 -8.27 -9.52
CA ARG A 20 8.85 -6.80 -9.39
C ARG A 20 7.86 -6.03 -10.28
N ASP A 21 7.61 -6.51 -11.48
CA ASP A 21 6.65 -5.96 -12.43
C ASP A 21 5.20 -6.03 -11.94
N GLN A 22 4.90 -6.92 -10.99
CA GLN A 22 3.58 -7.03 -10.37
C GLN A 22 3.43 -6.19 -9.09
N ARG A 23 4.52 -5.82 -8.43
CA ARG A 23 4.51 -5.06 -7.16
C ARG A 23 3.79 -3.72 -7.28
N LEU A 24 3.87 -3.07 -8.45
CA LEU A 24 3.13 -1.85 -8.71
C LEU A 24 1.59 -2.05 -8.67
N ALA A 25 1.09 -3.18 -9.19
CA ALA A 25 -0.33 -3.49 -9.14
C ALA A 25 -0.82 -3.68 -7.69
N PHE A 26 0.01 -4.27 -6.82
CA PHE A 26 -0.28 -4.38 -5.39
C PHE A 26 -0.35 -3.02 -4.69
N LEU A 27 0.50 -2.06 -5.05
CA LEU A 27 0.41 -0.70 -4.51
C LEU A 27 -0.87 0.01 -4.95
N TYR A 28 -1.33 -0.20 -6.20
CA TYR A 28 -2.63 0.30 -6.64
C TYR A 28 -3.79 -0.34 -5.88
N LEU A 29 -3.73 -1.65 -5.61
CA LEU A 29 -4.72 -2.34 -4.81
C LEU A 29 -4.76 -1.82 -3.37
N ALA A 30 -3.59 -1.61 -2.74
CA ALA A 30 -3.52 -1.03 -1.40
C ALA A 30 -4.14 0.38 -1.38
N ASN A 31 -3.87 1.19 -2.41
CA ASN A 31 -4.46 2.51 -2.54
C ASN A 31 -5.99 2.44 -2.67
N ASP A 32 -6.52 1.57 -3.52
CA ASP A 32 -7.97 1.41 -3.67
C ASP A 32 -8.63 0.98 -2.36
N ILE A 33 -8.04 0.02 -1.64
CA ILE A 33 -8.54 -0.42 -0.32
C ILE A 33 -8.50 0.75 0.68
N LEU A 34 -7.41 1.51 0.74
CA LEU A 34 -7.28 2.67 1.62
C LEU A 34 -8.32 3.74 1.30
N GLN A 35 -8.50 4.08 0.03
CA GLN A 35 -9.47 5.10 -0.40
C GLN A 35 -10.91 4.67 -0.10
N ASN A 36 -11.26 3.42 -0.40
CA ASN A 36 -12.61 2.88 -0.19
C ASN A 36 -12.93 2.59 1.28
N SER A 37 -11.92 2.32 2.12
CA SER A 37 -12.10 2.07 3.55
C SER A 37 -12.34 3.34 4.37
N ARG A 38 -11.89 4.52 3.92
CA ARG A 38 -12.08 5.80 4.63
C ARG A 38 -13.53 6.11 4.97
N GLN A 39 -14.49 5.68 4.15
CA GLN A 39 -15.92 5.87 4.41
C GLN A 39 -16.50 4.91 5.47
N LYS A 40 -15.81 3.78 5.73
CA LYS A 40 -16.31 2.67 6.55
C LYS A 40 -15.58 2.53 7.89
N GLY A 41 -14.38 3.10 8.02
CA GLY A 41 -13.59 3.10 9.26
C GLY A 41 -12.08 3.10 9.01
N SER A 42 -11.29 3.49 10.02
CA SER A 42 -9.83 3.63 9.93
C SER A 42 -9.04 2.33 10.14
N GLU A 43 -9.71 1.17 10.24
CA GLU A 43 -9.06 -0.11 10.56
C GLU A 43 -8.01 -0.51 9.52
N PHE A 44 -8.34 -0.38 8.23
CA PHE A 44 -7.39 -0.66 7.15
C PHE A 44 -6.24 0.34 7.12
N VAL A 45 -6.50 1.62 7.41
CA VAL A 45 -5.46 2.65 7.46
C VAL A 45 -4.42 2.30 8.52
N GLY A 46 -4.85 1.95 9.72
CA GLY A 46 -3.94 1.61 10.83
C GLY A 46 -3.10 0.36 10.56
N GLU A 47 -3.65 -0.66 9.90
CA GLU A 47 -2.90 -1.87 9.56
C GLU A 47 -1.95 -1.65 8.39
N PHE A 48 -2.37 -0.97 7.32
CA PHE A 48 -1.50 -0.69 6.16
C PHE A 48 -0.33 0.22 6.52
N TRP A 49 -0.48 1.14 7.48
CA TRP A 49 0.61 2.01 7.92
C TRP A 49 1.82 1.24 8.50
N LYS A 50 1.60 0.00 8.95
CA LYS A 50 2.67 -0.87 9.49
C LYS A 50 3.53 -1.52 8.40
N VAL A 51 2.98 -1.72 7.20
CA VAL A 51 3.63 -2.49 6.12
C VAL A 51 4.01 -1.63 4.91
N LEU A 52 3.25 -0.57 4.63
CA LEU A 52 3.49 0.30 3.46
C LEU A 52 4.89 0.94 3.42
N PRO A 53 5.49 1.41 4.53
CA PRO A 53 6.82 2.01 4.47
C PRO A 53 7.88 1.06 3.90
N ASP A 54 7.82 -0.23 4.25
CA ASP A 54 8.76 -1.23 3.74
C ASP A 54 8.48 -1.56 2.26
N ALA A 55 7.21 -1.76 1.91
CA ALA A 55 6.80 -2.01 0.52
C ALA A 55 7.20 -0.86 -0.42
N LEU A 56 7.02 0.39 0.01
CA LEU A 56 7.39 1.58 -0.77
C LEU A 56 8.91 1.72 -0.90
N ARG A 57 9.67 1.39 0.16
CA ARG A 57 11.14 1.35 0.10
C ARG A 57 11.62 0.31 -0.91
N ASP A 58 11.05 -0.89 -0.89
CA ASP A 58 11.41 -1.97 -1.82
C ASP A 58 11.19 -1.53 -3.29
N VAL A 59 10.04 -0.92 -3.60
CA VAL A 59 9.77 -0.38 -4.95
C VAL A 59 10.70 0.79 -5.28
N ASN A 60 11.06 1.64 -4.32
CA ASN A 60 11.94 2.77 -4.59
C ASN A 60 13.40 2.34 -4.88
N GLU A 61 13.90 1.36 -4.13
CA GLU A 61 15.26 0.81 -4.26
C GLU A 61 15.41 -0.12 -5.47
N HIS A 62 14.34 -0.86 -5.84
CA HIS A 62 14.41 -1.91 -6.85
C HIS A 62 13.52 -1.69 -8.08
N GLY A 63 12.70 -0.63 -8.08
CA GLY A 63 11.78 -0.28 -9.16
C GLY A 63 12.33 0.76 -10.13
N ASP A 64 11.61 0.95 -11.22
CA ASP A 64 11.88 1.96 -12.24
C ASP A 64 11.43 3.37 -11.78
N ASP A 65 11.80 4.41 -12.55
CA ASP A 65 11.42 5.81 -12.25
C ASP A 65 9.89 6.01 -12.14
N PHE A 66 9.11 5.13 -12.75
CA PHE A 66 7.65 5.17 -12.72
C PHE A 66 7.10 4.71 -11.37
N GLY A 67 7.60 3.60 -10.83
CA GLY A 67 7.24 3.12 -9.49
C GLY A 67 7.53 4.15 -8.39
N ARG A 68 8.64 4.91 -8.53
CA ARG A 68 9.02 5.99 -7.61
C ARG A 68 8.02 7.15 -7.60
N ASN A 69 7.57 7.60 -8.78
CA ASN A 69 6.58 8.68 -8.90
C ASN A 69 5.20 8.31 -8.33
N VAL A 70 4.81 7.04 -8.45
CA VAL A 70 3.54 6.52 -7.88
C VAL A 70 3.62 6.45 -6.36
N ALA A 71 4.73 5.95 -5.80
CA ALA A 71 4.97 5.96 -4.35
C ALA A 71 4.84 7.37 -3.75
N GLN A 72 5.39 8.39 -4.43
CA GLN A 72 5.24 9.78 -4.02
C GLN A 72 3.76 10.22 -4.07
N ARG A 73 3.04 9.98 -5.17
CA ARG A 73 1.62 10.38 -5.30
C ARG A 73 0.70 9.74 -4.25
N LEU A 74 0.96 8.48 -3.86
CA LEU A 74 0.18 7.76 -2.85
C LEU A 74 0.35 8.35 -1.44
N VAL A 75 1.56 8.79 -1.08
CA VAL A 75 1.85 9.43 0.22
C VAL A 75 1.31 10.87 0.29
N PHE A 76 1.17 11.57 -0.84
CA PHE A 76 0.68 12.95 -0.87
C PHE A 76 -0.85 13.09 -0.96
N SER A 77 -1.57 12.14 -1.56
CA SER A 77 -3.05 12.19 -1.62
C SER A 77 -3.72 11.89 -0.26
N SER A 78 -2.99 11.25 0.67
CA SER A 78 -3.43 11.02 2.05
C SER A 78 -3.20 12.23 2.97
N ASN A 79 -2.24 13.11 2.66
CA ASN A 79 -1.93 14.32 3.45
C ASN A 79 -2.77 15.56 3.11
N LEU A 80 -3.50 15.56 1.98
CA LEU A 80 -4.33 16.69 1.54
C LEU A 80 -5.76 16.71 2.11
N ALA A 81 -6.02 15.92 3.16
CA ALA A 81 -7.32 15.86 3.83
C ALA A 81 -7.24 16.17 5.34
N SER A 82 -6.21 16.91 5.77
CA SER A 82 -6.16 17.59 7.07
C SER A 82 -6.32 19.10 6.89
#